data_AF-A0A6I5C8Z4-F1
#
_entry.id   AF-A0A6I5C8Z4-F1
#
_cell.length_a   1.000
_cell.length_b   1.000
_cell.length_c   1.000
_cell.angle_alpha   90.00
_cell.angle_beta   90.00
_cell.angle_gamma   90.00
#
_symmetry.space_group_name_H-M   'P 1'
#
loop_
_entity.id
_entity.type
_entity.pdbx_description
1 polymer ?
#
loop_
_entity_poly.entity_id
_entity_poly.type
_entity_poly.pdbx_seq_one_letter_code
_entity_poly.pdbx_strand_id
1 'polypeptide(L)'
;MTRPRILVVGAGFAGVECVRRLERTLSPSEADVTLVTPFAYQLYLPLLPQVASGVLTPQSIAVSLRRSRKYRTRIIPGGAVGVDLKAKVCVIRTITDRIVDESYDYIVLAPGSITRTFDIPGLTDHAFGMKTLAEAAYVRDHVITQLDLADASDDPAERAARLQFVVVGGGYAGTETAACLQRLTHA
;
A
#
# COMPACT_ATOMS: atom_id res chain seq x y z
N MET A 1 -12.09 7.76 -36.04
CA MET A 1 -11.12 8.44 -35.15
C MET A 1 -10.58 7.44 -34.15
N THR A 2 -9.27 7.41 -33.92
CA THR A 2 -8.67 6.57 -32.87
C THR A 2 -9.01 7.14 -31.50
N ARG A 3 -9.43 6.29 -30.55
CA ARG A 3 -9.74 6.70 -29.19
C ARG A 3 -8.46 7.06 -28.44
N PRO A 4 -8.37 8.22 -27.77
CA PRO A 4 -7.26 8.56 -26.89
C PRO A 4 -7.03 7.49 -25.82
N ARG A 5 -5.76 7.17 -25.57
CA ARG A 5 -5.32 6.23 -24.53
C ARG A 5 -4.89 6.99 -23.29
N ILE A 6 -5.58 6.75 -22.18
CA ILE A 6 -5.28 7.34 -20.88
C ILE A 6 -4.68 6.25 -19.99
N LEU A 7 -3.41 6.41 -19.62
CA LEU A 7 -2.71 5.52 -18.73
C LEU A 7 -2.61 6.11 -17.32
N VAL A 8 -3.14 5.40 -16.32
CA VAL A 8 -3.04 5.76 -14.91
C VAL A 8 -2.07 4.79 -14.23
N VAL A 9 -1.04 5.33 -13.58
CA VAL A 9 -0.04 4.55 -12.84
C VAL A 9 -0.34 4.65 -11.34
N GLY A 10 -0.57 3.51 -10.70
CA GLY A 10 -0.81 3.38 -9.26
C GLY A 10 -2.30 3.37 -8.90
N ALA A 11 -2.68 2.43 -8.03
CA ALA A 11 -4.06 2.25 -7.56
C ALA A 11 -4.28 2.68 -6.10
N GLY A 12 -3.59 3.75 -5.68
CA GLY A 12 -3.87 4.44 -4.43
C GLY A 12 -5.09 5.36 -4.53
N PHE A 13 -5.27 6.25 -3.55
CA PHE A 13 -6.37 7.21 -3.52
C PHE A 13 -6.54 8.01 -4.81
N ALA A 14 -5.47 8.66 -5.28
CA ALA A 14 -5.51 9.52 -6.46
C ALA A 14 -5.79 8.73 -7.74
N GLY A 15 -5.11 7.60 -7.95
CA GLY A 15 -5.26 6.80 -9.17
C GLY A 15 -6.64 6.17 -9.30
N VAL A 16 -7.18 5.60 -8.22
CA VAL A 16 -8.53 5.01 -8.25
C VAL A 16 -9.60 6.08 -8.42
N GLU A 17 -9.50 7.23 -7.75
CA GLU A 17 -10.49 8.28 -7.95
C GLU A 17 -10.41 8.89 -9.36
N CYS A 18 -9.20 9.04 -9.92
CA CYS A 18 -9.02 9.45 -11.31
C CYS A 18 -9.75 8.50 -12.27
N VAL A 19 -9.50 7.19 -12.16
CA VAL A 19 -10.16 6.17 -12.97
C VAL A 19 -11.69 6.22 -12.80
N ARG A 20 -12.18 6.29 -11.56
CA ARG A 20 -13.62 6.38 -11.27
C ARG A 20 -14.26 7.62 -11.89
N ARG A 21 -13.58 8.77 -11.85
CA ARG A 21 -14.09 10.00 -12.46
C ARG A 21 -14.11 9.89 -13.99
N LEU A 22 -13.04 9.37 -14.59
CA LEU A 22 -12.98 9.15 -16.04
C LEU A 22 -14.09 8.20 -16.52
N GLU A 23 -14.36 7.12 -15.79
CA GLU A 23 -15.43 6.19 -16.14
C GLU A 23 -16.83 6.80 -16.04
N ARG A 24 -17.07 7.72 -15.09
CA ARG A 24 -18.35 8.43 -14.94
C ARG A 24 -18.55 9.53 -15.98
N THR A 25 -17.48 10.20 -16.37
CA THR A 25 -17.54 11.39 -17.23
C THR A 25 -17.43 11.06 -18.70
N LEU A 26 -16.66 10.04 -19.07
CA LEU A 26 -16.43 9.65 -20.46
C LEU A 26 -17.28 8.44 -20.83
N SER A 27 -17.79 8.41 -22.06
CA SER A 27 -18.39 7.24 -22.69
C SER A 27 -17.32 6.27 -23.23
N PRO A 28 -17.69 4.99 -23.51
CA PRO A 28 -16.78 3.99 -24.07
C PRO A 28 -16.15 4.34 -25.44
N SER A 29 -16.77 5.25 -26.20
CA SER A 29 -16.26 5.71 -27.50
C SER A 29 -15.29 6.89 -27.40
N GLU A 30 -15.18 7.54 -26.25
CA GLU A 30 -14.37 8.76 -26.08
C GLU A 30 -12.92 8.50 -25.67
N ALA A 31 -12.62 7.43 -24.93
CA ALA A 31 -11.26 7.11 -24.50
C ALA A 31 -11.13 5.65 -24.02
N ASP A 32 -9.92 5.11 -24.20
CA ASP A 32 -9.47 3.86 -23.62
C ASP A 32 -8.66 4.14 -22.34
N VAL A 33 -9.14 3.65 -21.20
CA VAL A 33 -8.52 3.89 -19.88
C VAL A 33 -7.82 2.62 -19.39
N THR A 34 -6.54 2.75 -19.04
CA THR A 34 -5.73 1.66 -18.49
C THR A 34 -5.16 2.05 -17.13
N LEU A 35 -5.25 1.15 -16.15
CA LEU A 35 -4.68 1.29 -14.82
C LEU A 35 -3.56 0.27 -14.60
N VAL A 36 -2.37 0.73 -14.25
CA VAL A 36 -1.21 -0.13 -13.93
C VAL A 36 -0.99 -0.14 -12.43
N THR A 37 -0.94 -1.31 -11.82
CA THR A 37 -0.71 -1.44 -10.38
C THR A 37 -0.15 -2.81 -10.01
N PRO A 38 0.83 -2.89 -9.09
CA PRO A 38 1.34 -4.17 -8.61
C PRO A 38 0.36 -4.87 -7.65
N PHE A 39 -0.64 -4.14 -7.12
CA PHE A 39 -1.62 -4.66 -6.17
C PHE A 39 -2.99 -4.85 -6.81
N ALA A 40 -3.70 -5.92 -6.41
CA ALA A 40 -5.05 -6.23 -6.87
C ALA A 40 -6.17 -5.51 -6.10
N TYR A 41 -5.81 -4.63 -5.17
CA TYR A 41 -6.72 -3.89 -4.29
C TYR A 41 -6.24 -2.46 -4.10
N GLN A 42 -7.18 -1.57 -3.80
CA GLN A 42 -6.90 -0.26 -3.20
C GLN A 42 -6.83 -0.43 -1.68
N LEU A 43 -5.74 0.03 -1.09
CA LEU A 43 -5.57 0.05 0.37
C LEU A 43 -6.06 1.38 0.95
N TYR A 44 -6.95 1.32 1.94
CA TYR A 44 -7.32 2.48 2.74
C TYR A 44 -6.32 2.66 3.89
N LEU A 45 -5.15 3.23 3.56
CA LEU A 45 -4.01 3.41 4.48
C LEU A 45 -4.37 4.00 5.85
N PRO A 46 -5.29 4.98 6.01
CA PRO A 46 -5.60 5.57 7.32
C PRO A 46 -6.09 4.57 8.38
N LEU A 47 -6.61 3.41 7.99
CA LEU A 47 -7.11 2.39 8.93
C LEU A 47 -6.08 1.27 9.19
N LEU A 48 -4.87 1.38 8.68
CA LEU A 48 -3.82 0.39 8.87
C LEU A 48 -3.45 0.17 10.35
N PRO A 49 -3.39 1.20 11.23
CA PRO A 49 -3.19 1.01 12.67
C PRO A 49 -4.24 0.11 13.34
N GLN A 50 -5.48 0.13 12.85
CA GLN A 50 -6.56 -0.72 13.38
C GLN A 50 -6.43 -2.18 12.95
N VAL A 51 -5.79 -2.43 11.80
CA VAL A 51 -5.40 -3.79 11.40
C VAL A 51 -4.25 -4.28 12.28
N ALA A 52 -3.24 -3.42 12.54
CA ALA A 52 -2.12 -3.75 13.40
C ALA A 52 -2.55 -4.04 14.85
N SER A 53 -3.62 -3.44 15.35
CA SER A 53 -4.18 -3.77 16.67
C SER A 53 -5.22 -4.89 16.66
N GLY A 54 -5.59 -5.42 15.48
CA GLY A 54 -6.61 -6.45 15.34
C GLY A 54 -8.06 -5.96 15.50
N VAL A 55 -8.30 -4.65 15.61
CA VAL A 55 -9.66 -4.06 15.62
C VAL A 55 -10.36 -4.27 14.28
N LEU A 56 -9.60 -4.24 13.18
CA LEU A 56 -10.10 -4.53 11.84
C LEU A 56 -9.34 -5.70 11.22
N THR A 57 -10.04 -6.48 10.39
CA THR A 57 -9.39 -7.46 9.52
C THR A 57 -8.78 -6.77 8.29
N PRO A 58 -7.66 -7.26 7.73
CA PRO A 58 -7.03 -6.70 6.53
C PRO A 58 -7.99 -6.49 5.36
N GLN A 59 -8.95 -7.40 5.18
CA GLN A 59 -9.93 -7.39 4.09
C GLN A 59 -10.90 -6.20 4.19
N SER A 60 -11.15 -5.68 5.39
CA SER A 60 -12.04 -4.53 5.62
C SER A 60 -11.48 -3.23 5.05
N ILE A 61 -10.17 -3.15 4.83
CA ILE A 61 -9.50 -1.94 4.33
C ILE A 61 -8.85 -2.14 2.94
N ALA A 62 -9.01 -3.32 2.35
CA ALA A 62 -8.43 -3.72 1.06
C ALA A 62 -9.52 -3.93 0.00
N VAL A 63 -9.91 -2.86 -0.66
CA VAL A 63 -11.00 -2.89 -1.65
C VAL A 63 -10.48 -3.45 -2.97
N SER A 64 -10.93 -4.64 -3.37
CA SER A 64 -10.49 -5.26 -4.61
C SER A 64 -10.80 -4.40 -5.84
N LEU A 65 -9.82 -4.25 -6.71
CA LEU A 65 -9.95 -3.53 -7.98
C LEU A 65 -10.66 -4.35 -9.06
N ARG A 66 -10.80 -5.67 -8.87
CA ARG A 66 -11.35 -6.60 -9.88
C ARG A 66 -12.89 -6.66 -9.90
N ARG A 67 -13.58 -5.83 -9.14
CA ARG A 67 -14.99 -6.06 -8.79
C ARG A 67 -15.97 -5.36 -9.71
N SER A 68 -16.08 -5.76 -10.98
CA SER A 68 -17.35 -5.76 -11.76
C SER A 68 -17.06 -5.79 -13.26
N ARG A 69 -17.84 -6.58 -14.02
CA ARG A 69 -17.91 -6.50 -15.50
C ARG A 69 -18.41 -5.14 -16.01
N LYS A 70 -18.92 -4.28 -15.13
CA LYS A 70 -19.36 -2.91 -15.44
C LYS A 70 -18.19 -1.93 -15.59
N TYR A 71 -17.02 -2.25 -15.04
CA TYR A 71 -15.85 -1.39 -15.17
C TYR A 71 -15.18 -1.67 -16.52
N ARG A 72 -14.95 -0.59 -17.28
CA ARG A 72 -14.38 -0.64 -18.64
C ARG A 72 -12.88 -0.40 -18.64
N THR A 73 -12.33 0.04 -17.51
CA THR A 73 -10.90 0.25 -17.33
C THR A 73 -10.14 -1.07 -17.43
N ARG A 74 -9.16 -1.11 -18.34
CA ARG A 74 -8.21 -2.23 -18.43
C ARG A 74 -7.24 -2.14 -17.26
N ILE A 75 -7.13 -3.19 -16.45
CA ILE A 75 -6.15 -3.24 -15.37
C ILE A 75 -4.98 -4.11 -15.82
N ILE A 76 -3.77 -3.56 -15.75
CA ILE A 76 -2.52 -4.30 -15.97
C ILE A 76 -1.89 -4.57 -14.59
N PRO A 77 -1.87 -5.83 -14.14
CA PRO A 77 -1.14 -6.22 -12.95
C PRO A 77 0.37 -6.11 -13.23
N GLY A 78 1.04 -5.19 -12.54
CA GLY A 78 2.46 -4.91 -12.75
C GLY A 78 2.88 -3.53 -12.24
N GLY A 79 4.18 -3.26 -12.27
CA GLY A 79 4.76 -1.98 -11.89
C GLY A 79 5.26 -1.21 -13.11
N ALA A 80 5.00 0.10 -13.17
CA ALA A 80 5.71 0.98 -14.10
C ALA A 80 7.16 1.13 -13.63
N VAL A 81 8.11 0.81 -14.52
CA VAL A 81 9.56 0.86 -14.24
C VAL A 81 10.28 1.94 -15.03
N GLY A 82 9.59 2.60 -15.97
CA GLY A 82 10.12 3.72 -16.74
C GLY A 82 9.02 4.43 -17.52
N VAL A 83 9.26 5.69 -17.87
CA VAL A 83 8.36 6.49 -18.71
C VAL A 83 9.20 7.27 -19.72
N ASP A 84 8.97 7.05 -21.01
CA ASP A 84 9.50 7.87 -22.09
C ASP A 84 8.44 8.87 -22.54
N LEU A 85 8.65 10.13 -22.18
CA LEU A 85 7.74 11.23 -22.52
C LEU A 85 7.78 11.61 -24.00
N LYS A 86 8.89 11.36 -24.70
CA LYS A 86 9.04 11.67 -26.12
C LYS A 86 8.34 10.62 -26.97
N ALA A 87 8.61 9.35 -26.69
CA ALA A 87 7.96 8.22 -27.37
C ALA A 87 6.50 8.00 -26.90
N LYS A 88 6.12 8.62 -25.77
CA LYS A 88 4.84 8.41 -25.08
C LYS A 88 4.59 6.93 -24.75
N VAL A 89 5.57 6.33 -24.11
CA VAL A 89 5.56 4.91 -23.71
C VAL A 89 5.85 4.79 -22.22
N CYS A 90 5.05 3.99 -21.52
CA CYS A 90 5.33 3.56 -20.16
C CYS A 90 5.85 2.13 -20.20
N VAL A 91 7.03 1.90 -19.63
CA VAL A 91 7.63 0.57 -19.53
C VAL A 91 7.07 -0.11 -18.28
N ILE A 92 6.36 -1.21 -18.48
CA ILE A 92 5.70 -1.96 -17.41
C ILE A 92 6.41 -3.29 -17.22
N ARG A 93 6.77 -3.61 -15.98
CA ARG A 93 7.09 -4.98 -15.56
C ARG A 93 5.80 -5.64 -15.08
N THR A 94 5.31 -6.64 -15.80
CA THR A 94 4.10 -7.38 -15.42
C THR A 94 4.35 -8.26 -14.21
N ILE A 95 3.28 -8.80 -13.61
CA ILE A 95 3.38 -9.83 -12.54
C ILE A 95 4.05 -11.14 -12.99
N THR A 96 4.31 -11.33 -14.29
CA THR A 96 5.02 -12.48 -14.85
C THR A 96 6.46 -12.11 -15.27
N ASP A 97 7.00 -11.02 -14.75
CA ASP A 97 8.33 -10.46 -15.07
C ASP A 97 8.57 -10.10 -16.55
N ARG A 98 7.51 -10.00 -17.34
CA ARG A 98 7.63 -9.53 -18.73
C ARG A 98 7.73 -8.01 -18.74
N ILE A 99 8.62 -7.49 -19.59
CA ILE A 99 8.69 -6.07 -19.91
C ILE A 99 7.78 -5.79 -21.10
N VAL A 100 6.89 -4.82 -20.94
CA VAL A 100 5.91 -4.41 -21.95
C VAL A 100 5.92 -2.90 -22.07
N ASP A 101 5.94 -2.43 -23.31
CA ASP A 101 5.78 -1.02 -23.65
C ASP A 101 4.30 -0.70 -23.82
N GLU A 102 3.73 0.06 -22.89
CA GLU A 102 2.34 0.52 -22.95
C GLU A 102 2.32 1.97 -23.43
N SER A 103 1.97 2.16 -24.69
CA SER A 103 1.83 3.48 -25.30
C SER A 103 0.62 4.24 -24.73
N TYR A 104 0.76 5.55 -24.59
CA TYR A 104 -0.30 6.42 -24.08
C TYR A 104 -0.41 7.72 -24.88
N ASP A 105 -1.56 8.39 -24.80
CA ASP A 105 -1.72 9.76 -25.28
C ASP A 105 -1.69 10.74 -24.09
N TYR A 106 -2.25 10.31 -22.96
CA TYR A 106 -2.20 10.98 -21.65
C TYR A 106 -1.74 10.00 -20.57
N ILE A 107 -0.90 10.48 -19.65
CA ILE A 107 -0.44 9.70 -18.50
C ILE A 107 -0.74 10.44 -17.19
N VAL A 108 -1.26 9.70 -16.21
CA VAL A 108 -1.48 10.17 -14.84
C VAL A 108 -0.56 9.38 -13.92
N LEU A 109 0.43 10.06 -13.34
CA LEU A 109 1.37 9.44 -12.40
C LEU A 109 0.85 9.59 -10.97
N ALA A 110 0.31 8.49 -10.42
CA ALA A 110 -0.13 8.38 -9.04
C ALA A 110 0.47 7.16 -8.31
N PRO A 111 1.80 6.91 -8.41
CA PRO A 111 2.44 5.70 -7.86
C PRO A 111 2.43 5.65 -6.32
N GLY A 112 2.11 6.76 -5.66
CA GLY A 112 2.18 6.89 -4.21
C GLY A 112 3.60 7.20 -3.75
N SER A 113 3.93 6.81 -2.52
CA SER A 113 5.24 6.99 -1.91
C SER A 113 5.66 5.70 -1.21
N ILE A 114 6.95 5.54 -0.98
CA ILE A 114 7.52 4.45 -0.17
C ILE A 114 7.85 4.96 1.24
N THR A 115 8.21 4.06 2.16
CA THR A 115 8.76 4.45 3.46
C THR A 115 10.16 5.00 3.23
N ARG A 116 10.42 6.22 3.70
CA ARG A 116 11.77 6.81 3.65
C ARG A 116 12.58 6.25 4.79
N THR A 117 13.64 5.53 4.48
CA THR A 117 14.67 5.14 5.44
C THR A 117 15.71 6.26 5.51
N PHE A 118 16.20 6.53 6.72
CA PHE A 118 17.35 7.41 6.94
C PHE A 118 18.59 6.55 7.15
N ASP A 119 19.76 7.14 6.95
CA ASP A 119 21.06 6.48 7.14
C ASP A 119 21.37 6.37 8.65
N ILE A 120 20.49 5.67 9.36
CA ILE A 120 20.54 5.40 10.79
C ILE A 120 20.95 3.93 10.92
N PRO A 121 22.14 3.63 11.46
CA PRO A 121 22.61 2.26 11.62
C PRO A 121 21.59 1.37 12.35
N GLY A 122 21.30 0.20 11.79
CA GLY A 122 20.35 -0.77 12.33
C GLY A 122 18.87 -0.46 12.11
N LEU A 123 18.50 0.71 11.56
CA LEU A 123 17.09 1.05 11.34
C LEU A 123 16.40 0.06 10.39
N THR A 124 17.03 -0.28 9.27
CA THR A 124 16.46 -1.20 8.28
C THR A 124 16.43 -2.65 8.76
N ASP A 125 17.27 -2.98 9.74
CA ASP A 125 17.44 -4.35 10.23
C ASP A 125 16.54 -4.65 11.43
N HIS A 126 16.14 -3.61 12.18
CA HIS A 126 15.43 -3.74 13.45
C HIS A 126 14.08 -3.01 13.49
N ALA A 127 13.83 -2.03 12.62
CA ALA A 127 12.55 -1.33 12.60
C ALA A 127 11.60 -1.91 11.54
N PHE A 128 10.32 -1.89 11.88
CA PHE A 128 9.25 -2.33 10.98
C PHE A 128 8.50 -1.12 10.43
N GLY A 129 8.18 -1.17 9.14
CA GLY A 129 7.33 -0.19 8.51
C GLY A 129 5.87 -0.29 8.96
N MET A 130 5.06 0.65 8.52
CA MET A 130 3.60 0.64 8.72
C MET A 130 2.91 1.25 7.51
N LYS A 131 3.10 0.64 6.33
CA LYS A 131 2.63 1.16 5.04
C LYS A 131 1.85 0.14 4.21
N THR A 132 2.01 -1.14 4.51
CA THR A 132 1.38 -2.28 3.83
C THR A 132 0.63 -3.16 4.81
N LEU A 133 -0.29 -3.98 4.30
CA LEU A 133 -1.00 -4.98 5.11
C LEU A 133 -0.05 -6.01 5.75
N ALA A 134 1.01 -6.38 5.02
CA ALA A 134 2.00 -7.33 5.51
C ALA A 134 2.78 -6.77 6.71
N GLU A 135 3.21 -5.51 6.63
CA GLU A 135 3.84 -4.82 7.74
C GLU A 135 2.90 -4.68 8.94
N ALA A 136 1.64 -4.33 8.73
CA ALA A 136 0.66 -4.20 9.81
C ALA A 136 0.41 -5.54 10.54
N ALA A 137 0.25 -6.63 9.79
CA ALA A 137 0.11 -7.97 10.36
C ALA A 137 1.37 -8.40 11.11
N TYR A 138 2.55 -8.14 10.53
CA TYR A 138 3.82 -8.44 11.18
C TYR A 138 3.97 -7.70 12.51
N VAL A 139 3.69 -6.39 12.56
CA VAL A 139 3.80 -5.60 13.79
C VAL A 139 2.86 -6.12 14.87
N ARG A 140 1.63 -6.51 14.50
CA ARG A 140 0.69 -7.15 15.43
C ARG A 140 1.29 -8.39 16.07
N ASP A 141 1.72 -9.32 15.24
CA ASP A 141 2.21 -10.63 15.69
C ASP A 141 3.52 -10.48 16.47
N HIS A 142 4.37 -9.51 16.09
CA HIS A 142 5.57 -9.16 16.84
C HIS A 142 5.24 -8.69 18.26
N VAL A 143 4.27 -7.79 18.43
CA VAL A 143 3.86 -7.30 19.76
C VAL A 143 3.34 -8.46 20.61
N ILE A 144 2.44 -9.30 20.10
CA ILE A 144 1.93 -10.48 20.81
C ILE A 144 3.09 -11.40 21.23
N THR A 145 3.99 -11.70 20.29
CA THR A 145 5.15 -12.56 20.55
C THR A 145 6.04 -11.98 21.67
N GLN A 146 6.25 -10.66 21.70
CA GLN A 146 7.04 -10.05 22.79
C GLN A 146 6.32 -10.15 24.15
N LEU A 147 4.99 -10.09 24.20
CA LEU A 147 4.24 -10.31 25.43
C LEU A 147 4.40 -11.75 25.93
N ASP A 148 4.26 -12.74 25.04
CA ASP A 148 4.44 -14.16 25.38
C ASP A 148 5.87 -14.46 25.87
N LEU A 149 6.89 -13.90 25.20
CA LEU A 149 8.28 -14.04 25.63
C LEU A 149 8.55 -13.34 26.96
N ALA A 150 7.91 -12.21 27.24
CA ALA A 150 8.03 -11.50 28.50
C ALA A 150 7.42 -12.30 29.66
N ASP A 151 6.30 -12.97 29.43
CA ASP A 151 5.64 -13.85 30.41
C ASP A 151 6.47 -15.10 30.71
N ALA A 152 7.08 -15.69 29.68
CA ALA A 152 7.94 -16.86 29.81
C ALA A 152 9.34 -16.58 30.41
N SER A 153 9.72 -15.31 30.60
CA SER A 153 11.05 -14.92 31.05
C SER A 153 11.16 -14.83 32.58
N ASP A 154 12.11 -15.58 33.14
CA ASP A 154 12.46 -15.49 34.57
C ASP A 154 13.38 -14.29 34.89
N ASP A 155 14.09 -13.74 33.89
CA ASP A 155 14.93 -12.55 34.06
C ASP A 155 14.08 -11.27 34.07
N PRO A 156 14.07 -10.49 35.17
CA PRO A 156 13.36 -9.21 35.21
C PRO A 156 13.84 -8.19 34.18
N ALA A 157 15.13 -8.20 33.82
CA ALA A 157 15.69 -7.25 32.86
C ALA A 157 15.23 -7.56 31.43
N GLU A 158 15.31 -8.83 31.01
CA GLU A 158 14.75 -9.27 29.73
C GLU A 158 13.25 -8.98 29.64
N ARG A 159 12.47 -9.35 30.67
CA ARG A 159 11.03 -9.08 30.71
C ARG A 159 10.72 -7.59 30.50
N ALA A 160 11.43 -6.69 31.19
CA ALA A 160 11.25 -5.25 31.02
C ALA A 160 11.58 -4.78 29.59
N ALA A 161 12.65 -5.30 28.99
CA ALA A 161 13.06 -4.96 27.64
C ALA A 161 12.05 -5.44 26.57
N ARG A 162 11.48 -6.65 26.74
CA ARG A 162 10.45 -7.21 25.83
C ARG A 162 9.16 -6.38 25.84
N LEU A 163 8.81 -5.77 26.97
CA LEU A 163 7.62 -4.93 27.11
C LEU A 163 7.84 -3.47 26.68
N GLN A 164 9.02 -3.12 26.18
CA GLN A 164 9.33 -1.77 25.73
C GLN A 164 9.18 -1.63 24.21
N PHE A 165 8.15 -0.90 23.79
CA PHE A 165 7.90 -0.60 22.38
C PHE A 165 8.24 0.86 22.05
N VAL A 166 8.89 1.09 20.92
CA VAL A 166 9.27 2.42 20.45
C VAL A 166 8.64 2.70 19.10
N VAL A 167 7.88 3.79 19.00
CA VAL A 167 7.30 4.27 17.74
C VAL A 167 8.01 5.55 17.33
N VAL A 168 8.68 5.51 16.16
CA VAL A 168 9.44 6.65 15.65
C VAL A 168 8.55 7.49 14.73
N GLY A 169 8.22 8.70 15.18
CA GLY A 169 7.48 9.72 14.42
C GLY A 169 6.12 10.06 15.01
N GLY A 170 5.97 11.28 15.53
CA GLY A 170 4.73 11.77 16.15
C GLY A 170 3.67 12.33 15.17
N GLY A 171 3.73 11.93 13.90
CA GLY A 171 2.68 12.27 12.92
C GLY A 171 1.46 11.37 13.08
N TYR A 172 0.41 11.59 12.27
CA TYR A 172 -0.83 10.80 12.32
C TYR A 172 -0.60 9.29 12.38
N ALA A 173 0.17 8.75 11.43
CA ALA A 173 0.43 7.31 11.36
C ALA A 173 1.11 6.75 12.63
N GLY A 174 2.13 7.45 13.16
CA GLY A 174 2.84 6.96 14.34
C GLY A 174 2.02 7.09 15.62
N THR A 175 1.34 8.23 15.80
CA THR A 175 0.46 8.45 16.96
C THR A 175 -0.71 7.46 16.99
N GLU A 176 -1.38 7.22 15.85
CA GLU A 176 -2.45 6.23 15.76
C GLU A 176 -1.93 4.80 15.95
N THR A 177 -0.75 4.47 15.42
CA THR A 177 -0.10 3.17 15.62
C THR A 177 0.19 2.92 17.10
N ALA A 178 0.80 3.88 17.78
CA ALA A 178 1.09 3.78 19.21
C ALA A 178 -0.20 3.59 20.03
N ALA A 179 -1.21 4.44 19.81
CA ALA A 179 -2.47 4.35 20.52
C ALA A 179 -3.23 3.04 20.24
N CYS A 180 -3.25 2.58 18.99
CA CYS A 180 -3.92 1.34 18.62
C CYS A 180 -3.22 0.11 19.22
N LEU A 181 -1.89 0.03 19.14
CA LEU A 181 -1.13 -1.10 19.67
C LEU A 181 -1.10 -1.11 21.20
N GLN A 182 -1.12 0.04 21.86
CA GLN A 182 -1.27 0.10 23.32
C GLN A 182 -2.55 -0.61 23.78
N ARG A 183 -3.64 -0.56 22.99
CA ARG A 183 -4.87 -1.30 23.35
C ARG A 183 -4.67 -2.81 23.37
N LEU A 184 -3.75 -3.33 22.56
CA LEU A 184 -3.42 -4.75 22.52
C LEU A 184 -2.68 -5.21 23.78
N THR A 185 -2.01 -4.30 24.49
CA THR A 185 -1.25 -4.62 25.72
C THR A 185 -2.08 -4.50 27.01
N HIS A 186 -3.34 -4.07 26.91
CA HIS A 186 -4.25 -3.89 28.05
C HIS A 186 -5.51 -4.77 27.97
N ALA A 187 -5.70 -5.48 26.86
CA ALA A 187 -6.86 -6.31 26.61
C ALA A 187 -6.73 -7.70 27.25
#